data_AF-A0ABD0P1N0-F1
#
_entry.id   AF-A0ABD0P1N0-F1
#
_cell.length_a   1.000
_cell.length_b   1.000
_cell.length_c   1.000
_cell.angle_alpha   90.00
_cell.angle_beta   90.00
_cell.angle_gamma   90.00
#
_symmetry.space_group_name_H-M   'P 1'
#
loop_
_entity.id
_entity.type
_entity.pdbx_description
1 polymer ?
#
loop_
_entity_poly.entity_id
_entity_poly.type
_entity_poly.pdbx_seq_one_letter_code
_entity_poly.pdbx_strand_id
1 'polypeptide(L)'
;SIPVSAAVSKYPFTIVEGQIDPDDPDYCRFKKQYCLYWGGIVEALDQLQRMLLDFAVPLVRVCGERLAACVQSGVLDWRDGRGRCAHLEKLLSVLENRDEVWDLMCQPGQRYKGIEGHQAAAVRIQTCWRRYSARTAYLLQLRPKWAAQVIAMSLLKHAKLRHLRKSLQASRLCQLENYRIRAE
;
A
#
# COMPACT_ATOMS: atom_id res chain seq x y z
N SER A 1 15.72 15.35 -36.30
CA SER A 1 14.73 15.65 -35.23
C SER A 1 13.35 15.43 -35.79
N ILE A 2 12.70 14.32 -35.46
CA ILE A 2 11.34 14.02 -35.92
C ILE A 2 10.39 14.89 -35.09
N PRO A 3 9.49 15.70 -35.69
CA PRO A 3 8.49 16.39 -34.91
C PRO A 3 7.53 15.32 -34.38
N VAL A 4 7.50 15.14 -33.06
CA VAL A 4 6.44 14.40 -32.39
C VAL A 4 5.16 15.14 -32.74
N SER A 5 4.35 14.53 -33.61
CA SER A 5 3.02 15.04 -33.96
C SER A 5 2.24 15.19 -32.66
N ALA A 6 2.13 16.43 -32.19
CA ALA A 6 1.22 16.78 -31.11
C ALA A 6 -0.18 16.45 -31.64
N ALA A 7 -0.69 15.27 -31.30
CA ALA A 7 -2.08 14.92 -31.52
C ALA A 7 -2.89 16.07 -30.90
N VAL A 8 -3.56 16.85 -31.74
CA VAL A 8 -4.36 17.98 -31.28
C VAL A 8 -5.44 17.38 -30.41
N SER A 9 -5.29 17.54 -29.11
CA SER A 9 -6.26 17.09 -28.13
C SER A 9 -7.56 17.84 -28.38
N LYS A 10 -8.68 17.10 -28.43
CA LYS A 10 -9.97 17.73 -28.53
C LYS A 10 -10.43 18.16 -27.14
N TYR A 11 -10.85 19.41 -27.05
CA TYR A 11 -11.32 20.03 -25.81
C TYR A 11 -10.28 19.97 -24.67
N PRO A 12 -9.05 20.45 -24.88
CA PRO A 12 -8.09 20.57 -23.78
C PRO A 12 -8.53 21.67 -22.83
N PHE A 13 -8.24 21.54 -21.54
CA PHE A 13 -8.39 22.65 -20.59
C PHE A 13 -7.36 22.50 -19.47
N THR A 14 -7.12 23.56 -18.72
CA THR A 14 -6.11 23.60 -17.67
C THR A 14 -6.72 23.61 -16.27
N ILE A 15 -6.00 23.00 -15.33
CA ILE A 15 -6.26 23.10 -13.89
C ILE A 15 -5.03 23.76 -13.28
N VAL A 16 -5.25 24.87 -12.57
CA VAL A 16 -4.19 25.67 -11.94
C VAL A 16 -4.36 25.55 -10.43
N GLU A 17 -3.30 25.12 -9.74
CA GLU A 17 -3.29 24.95 -8.28
C GLU A 17 -4.47 24.10 -7.75
N GLY A 18 -4.87 23.09 -8.52
CA GLY A 18 -6.00 22.22 -8.20
C GLY A 18 -7.38 22.85 -8.36
N GLN A 19 -7.48 24.07 -8.93
CA GLN A 19 -8.72 24.76 -9.22
C GLN A 19 -8.97 24.82 -10.74
N ILE A 20 -10.24 24.64 -11.11
CA ILE A 20 -10.71 24.81 -12.48
C ILE A 20 -11.39 26.18 -12.55
N ASP A 21 -10.99 27.01 -13.50
CA ASP A 21 -11.67 28.27 -13.76
C ASP A 21 -13.01 27.98 -14.48
N PRO A 22 -14.16 28.29 -13.87
CA PRO A 22 -15.46 28.04 -14.49
C PRO A 22 -15.73 28.92 -15.71
N ASP A 23 -15.05 30.06 -15.83
CA ASP A 23 -15.23 31.05 -16.90
C ASP A 23 -14.25 30.81 -18.07
N ASP A 24 -13.34 29.84 -17.94
CA ASP A 24 -12.42 29.46 -18.99
C ASP A 24 -13.17 28.99 -20.25
N PRO A 25 -12.85 29.56 -21.44
CA PRO A 25 -13.59 29.28 -22.67
C PRO A 25 -13.45 27.83 -23.12
N ASP A 26 -12.30 27.21 -22.87
CA ASP A 26 -12.04 25.84 -23.28
C ASP A 26 -12.77 24.85 -22.36
N TYR A 27 -12.79 25.11 -21.05
CA TYR A 27 -13.60 24.37 -20.09
C TYR A 27 -15.11 24.52 -20.37
N CYS A 28 -15.57 25.74 -20.68
CA CYS A 28 -16.95 25.98 -21.09
C CYS A 28 -17.33 25.19 -22.35
N ARG A 29 -16.43 25.12 -23.33
CA ARG A 29 -16.64 24.35 -24.56
C ARG A 29 -16.69 22.85 -24.28
N PHE A 30 -15.80 22.34 -23.43
CA PHE A 30 -15.80 20.96 -22.95
C PHE A 30 -17.13 20.61 -22.26
N LYS A 31 -17.56 21.44 -21.30
CA LYS A 31 -18.81 21.25 -20.54
C LYS A 31 -20.04 21.22 -21.44
N LYS A 32 -20.10 22.10 -22.45
CA LYS A 32 -21.19 22.11 -23.45
C LYS A 32 -21.22 20.83 -24.28
N GLN A 33 -20.06 20.33 -24.69
CA GLN A 33 -19.95 19.12 -25.52
C GLN A 33 -20.42 17.86 -24.79
N TYR A 34 -20.08 17.72 -23.50
CA TYR A 34 -20.33 16.50 -22.73
C TYR A 34 -21.44 16.65 -21.68
N CYS A 35 -22.40 17.54 -21.91
CA CYS A 35 -23.46 17.87 -20.95
C CYS A 35 -24.31 16.67 -20.51
N LEU A 36 -24.51 15.68 -21.40
CA LEU A 36 -25.30 14.47 -21.12
C LEU A 36 -24.62 13.51 -20.12
N TYR A 37 -23.28 13.52 -20.06
CA TYR A 37 -22.49 12.65 -19.18
C TYR A 37 -21.82 13.45 -18.04
N TRP A 38 -22.29 14.67 -17.80
CA TRP A 38 -21.63 15.62 -16.92
C TRP A 38 -21.50 15.11 -15.48
N GLY A 39 -22.49 14.35 -14.98
CA GLY A 39 -22.45 13.80 -13.62
C GLY A 39 -21.18 12.97 -13.34
N GLY A 40 -20.86 12.00 -14.20
CA GLY A 40 -19.65 11.18 -14.04
C GLY A 40 -18.36 11.97 -14.28
N ILE A 41 -18.41 12.99 -15.15
CA ILE A 41 -17.27 13.89 -15.38
C ILE A 41 -16.99 14.74 -14.14
N VAL A 42 -18.02 15.23 -13.45
CA VAL A 42 -17.85 16.01 -12.21
C VAL A 42 -17.18 15.17 -11.14
N GLU A 43 -17.59 13.92 -10.94
CA GLU A 43 -16.94 13.01 -9.99
C GLU A 43 -15.46 12.78 -10.33
N ALA A 44 -15.15 12.58 -11.62
CA ALA A 44 -13.77 12.42 -12.07
C ALA A 44 -12.92 13.69 -11.86
N LEU A 45 -13.50 14.86 -12.11
CA LEU A 45 -12.83 16.16 -11.91
C LEU A 45 -12.59 16.44 -10.44
N ASP A 46 -13.56 16.18 -9.57
CA ASP A 46 -13.43 16.31 -8.12
C ASP A 46 -12.29 15.42 -7.60
N GLN A 47 -12.21 14.18 -8.10
CA GLN A 47 -11.13 13.27 -7.71
C GLN A 47 -9.76 13.66 -8.27
N LEU A 48 -9.72 14.22 -9.48
CA LEU A 48 -8.53 14.80 -10.06
C LEU A 48 -8.05 16.02 -9.24
N GLN A 49 -8.94 16.97 -8.93
CA GLN A 49 -8.63 18.14 -8.11
C GLN A 49 -8.08 17.75 -6.74
N ARG A 50 -8.73 16.82 -6.04
CA ARG A 50 -8.22 16.29 -4.76
C ARG A 50 -6.80 15.74 -4.88
N MET A 51 -6.53 14.98 -5.94
CA MET A 51 -5.19 14.44 -6.18
C MET A 51 -4.16 15.56 -6.39
N LEU A 52 -4.50 16.59 -7.17
CA LEU A 52 -3.61 17.72 -7.42
C LEU A 52 -3.33 18.53 -6.15
N LEU A 53 -4.35 18.71 -5.31
CA LEU A 53 -4.23 19.38 -4.02
C LEU A 53 -3.41 18.58 -3.01
N ASP A 54 -3.56 17.25 -2.98
CA ASP A 54 -2.79 16.32 -2.13
C ASP A 54 -1.28 16.41 -2.42
N PHE A 55 -0.91 16.60 -3.69
CA PHE A 55 0.47 16.63 -4.17
C PHE A 55 0.99 18.03 -4.50
N ALA A 56 0.22 19.09 -4.20
CA ALA A 56 0.57 20.48 -4.52
C ALA A 56 1.07 20.65 -5.97
N VAL A 57 0.34 20.08 -6.93
CA VAL A 57 0.67 20.18 -8.35
C VAL A 57 0.22 21.55 -8.87
N PRO A 58 1.13 22.38 -9.43
CA PRO A 58 0.81 23.76 -9.77
C PRO A 58 -0.01 23.90 -11.06
N LEU A 59 0.25 23.05 -12.06
CA LEU A 59 -0.40 23.15 -13.36
C LEU A 59 -0.61 21.77 -13.97
N VAL A 60 -1.82 21.54 -14.48
CA VAL A 60 -2.16 20.34 -15.22
C VAL A 60 -2.94 20.67 -16.47
N ARG A 61 -2.60 19.99 -17.56
CA ARG A 61 -3.31 20.03 -18.84
C ARG A 61 -4.12 18.76 -19.00
N VAL A 62 -5.44 18.89 -19.04
CA VAL A 62 -6.37 17.79 -19.14
C VAL A 62 -6.82 17.64 -20.59
N CYS A 63 -6.84 16.41 -21.09
CA CYS A 63 -7.44 16.12 -22.38
C CYS A 63 -8.91 15.72 -22.19
N GLY A 64 -9.83 16.62 -22.55
CA GLY A 64 -11.27 16.42 -22.36
C GLY A 64 -11.82 15.18 -23.06
N GLU A 65 -11.35 14.88 -24.28
CA GLU A 65 -11.75 13.66 -25.01
C GLU A 65 -11.36 12.37 -24.26
N ARG A 66 -10.12 12.29 -23.76
CA ARG A 66 -9.68 11.15 -22.95
C ARG A 66 -10.47 11.06 -21.65
N LEU A 67 -10.73 12.18 -20.98
CA LEU A 67 -11.51 12.20 -19.74
C LEU A 67 -12.90 11.61 -19.97
N ALA A 68 -13.61 12.12 -20.99
CA ALA A 68 -14.95 11.67 -21.33
C ALA A 68 -14.96 10.19 -21.72
N ALA A 69 -13.99 9.72 -22.51
CA ALA A 69 -13.87 8.31 -22.87
C ALA A 69 -13.64 7.40 -21.65
N CYS A 70 -12.79 7.81 -20.71
CA CYS A 70 -12.52 7.08 -19.47
C CYS A 70 -13.74 7.01 -18.54
N VAL A 71 -14.56 8.06 -18.49
CA VAL A 71 -15.85 8.05 -17.76
C VAL A 71 -16.84 7.11 -18.44
N GLN A 72 -17.03 7.23 -19.76
CA GLN A 72 -18.01 6.43 -20.51
C GLN A 72 -17.69 4.93 -20.50
N SER A 73 -16.41 4.58 -20.54
CA SER A 73 -15.94 3.18 -20.51
C SER A 73 -15.97 2.55 -19.11
N GLY A 74 -16.29 3.32 -18.06
CA GLY A 74 -16.23 2.85 -16.68
C GLY A 74 -14.79 2.59 -16.17
N VAL A 75 -13.77 3.02 -16.91
CA VAL A 75 -12.35 2.88 -16.49
C VAL A 75 -12.10 3.63 -15.18
N LEU A 76 -12.81 4.74 -14.97
CA LEU A 76 -12.79 5.53 -13.74
C LEU A 76 -13.80 5.04 -12.69
N ASP A 77 -14.21 3.76 -12.72
CA ASP A 77 -14.96 3.19 -11.62
C ASP A 77 -14.06 3.14 -10.36
N TRP A 78 -14.37 4.04 -9.43
CA TRP A 78 -13.68 4.24 -8.16
C TRP A 78 -14.07 3.22 -7.09
N ARG A 79 -15.08 2.39 -7.36
CA ARG A 79 -15.51 1.31 -6.46
C ARG A 79 -14.66 0.06 -6.63
N ASP A 80 -13.73 0.03 -7.59
CA ASP A 80 -12.85 -1.11 -7.74
C ASP A 80 -11.92 -1.27 -6.52
N GLY A 81 -11.86 -2.47 -5.95
CA GLY A 81 -11.03 -2.75 -4.76
C GLY A 81 -9.52 -2.66 -5.02
N ARG A 82 -9.11 -2.12 -6.18
CA ARG A 82 -7.71 -1.90 -6.53
C ARG A 82 -7.21 -0.69 -5.75
N GLY A 83 -6.14 -0.87 -4.99
CA GLY A 83 -5.65 0.16 -4.06
C GLY A 83 -5.32 1.51 -4.71
N ARG A 84 -5.00 2.49 -3.87
CA ARG A 84 -4.76 3.91 -4.23
C ARG A 84 -3.82 4.13 -5.43
N CYS A 85 -2.80 3.30 -5.65
CA CYS A 85 -1.86 3.48 -6.78
C CYS A 85 -2.56 3.29 -8.15
N ALA A 86 -3.43 2.29 -8.28
CA ALA A 86 -4.17 2.06 -9.52
C ALA A 86 -5.11 3.22 -9.86
N HIS A 87 -5.66 3.87 -8.83
CA HIS A 87 -6.49 5.07 -9.00
C HIS A 87 -5.69 6.27 -9.51
N LEU A 88 -4.46 6.46 -9.02
CA LEU A 88 -3.58 7.53 -9.48
C LEU A 88 -3.20 7.34 -10.95
N GLU A 89 -2.83 6.12 -11.36
CA GLU A 89 -2.48 5.82 -12.75
C GLU A 89 -3.66 6.10 -13.72
N LYS A 90 -4.88 5.76 -13.32
CA LYS A 90 -6.10 6.08 -14.07
C LYS A 90 -6.28 7.59 -14.24
N LEU A 91 -6.14 8.38 -13.17
CA LEU A 91 -6.24 9.84 -13.22
C LEU A 91 -5.16 10.46 -14.12
N LEU A 92 -3.92 9.97 -14.00
CA LEU A 92 -2.78 10.45 -14.79
C LEU A 92 -2.91 10.14 -16.29
N SER A 93 -3.63 9.07 -16.65
CA SER A 93 -3.84 8.68 -18.06
C SER A 93 -4.62 9.71 -18.88
N VAL A 94 -5.36 10.58 -18.21
CA VAL A 94 -6.20 11.63 -18.80
C VAL A 94 -5.38 12.90 -19.10
N LEU A 95 -4.19 13.03 -18.51
CA LEU A 95 -3.37 14.24 -18.56
C LEU A 95 -2.51 14.29 -19.83
N GLU A 96 -2.33 15.48 -20.40
CA GLU A 96 -1.39 15.73 -21.50
C GLU A 96 0.04 15.77 -20.98
N ASN A 97 0.27 16.52 -19.89
CA ASN A 97 1.55 16.61 -19.22
C ASN A 97 1.73 15.52 -18.16
N ARG A 98 1.34 14.28 -18.48
CA ARG A 98 1.36 13.13 -17.56
C ARG A 98 2.72 12.95 -16.90
N ASP A 99 3.78 12.92 -17.69
CA ASP A 99 5.10 12.56 -17.21
C ASP A 99 5.67 13.65 -16.29
N GLU A 100 5.42 14.92 -16.60
CA GLU A 100 5.78 16.06 -15.72
C GLU A 100 5.07 15.98 -14.36
N VAL A 101 3.77 15.70 -14.36
CA VAL A 101 2.98 15.56 -13.14
C VAL A 101 3.43 14.35 -12.33
N TRP A 102 3.70 13.24 -13.00
CA TRP A 102 4.20 12.02 -12.37
C TRP A 102 5.55 12.24 -11.70
N ASP A 103 6.50 12.83 -12.42
CA ASP A 103 7.84 13.11 -11.90
C ASP A 103 7.78 14.01 -10.67
N LEU A 104 6.91 15.03 -10.69
CA LEU A 104 6.66 15.89 -9.54
C LEU A 104 6.10 15.10 -8.35
N MET A 105 5.07 14.27 -8.58
CA MET A 105 4.44 13.46 -7.53
C MET A 105 5.40 12.45 -6.90
N CYS A 106 6.35 11.92 -7.66
CA CYS A 106 7.36 10.99 -7.20
C CYS A 106 8.45 11.64 -6.34
N GLN A 107 8.55 12.98 -6.31
CA GLN A 107 9.55 13.65 -5.49
C GLN A 107 9.32 13.40 -3.99
N PRO A 108 10.37 13.00 -3.25
CA PRO A 108 10.29 12.85 -1.81
C PRO A 108 9.80 14.15 -1.15
N GLY A 109 8.78 14.01 -0.30
CA GLY A 109 8.21 15.14 0.42
C GLY A 109 7.14 15.93 -0.33
N GLN A 110 6.95 15.71 -1.63
CA GLN A 110 5.94 16.44 -2.41
C GLN A 110 4.52 16.25 -1.85
N ARG A 111 4.16 15.03 -1.47
CA ARG A 111 2.89 14.70 -0.82
C ARG A 111 2.60 15.50 0.47
N TYR A 112 3.64 16.03 1.13
CA TYR A 112 3.47 16.79 2.37
C TYR A 112 3.41 18.30 2.14
N LYS A 113 3.50 18.76 0.90
CA LYS A 113 3.32 20.17 0.52
C LYS A 113 1.87 20.53 0.17
N GLY A 114 1.00 19.52 0.00
CA GLY A 114 -0.41 19.72 -0.30
C GLY A 114 -1.21 20.37 0.83
N ILE A 115 -2.50 20.65 0.58
CA ILE A 115 -3.40 21.33 1.54
C ILE A 115 -3.40 20.64 2.92
N GLU A 116 -3.51 19.31 2.94
CA GLU A 116 -3.48 18.52 4.18
C GLU A 116 -2.09 17.94 4.48
N GLY A 117 -1.03 18.53 3.91
CA GLY A 117 0.33 18.01 3.94
C GLY A 117 0.86 17.80 5.37
N HIS A 118 0.59 18.74 6.28
CA HIS A 118 0.95 18.62 7.70
C HIS A 118 0.25 17.44 8.38
N GLN A 119 -1.04 17.26 8.13
CA GLN A 119 -1.81 16.15 8.68
C GLN A 119 -1.33 14.81 8.10
N ALA A 120 -1.11 14.75 6.79
CA ALA A 120 -0.56 13.58 6.10
C ALA A 120 0.83 13.21 6.64
N ALA A 121 1.68 14.19 6.91
CA ALA A 121 2.99 14.00 7.53
C ALA A 121 2.86 13.48 8.96
N ALA A 122 2.00 14.10 9.79
CA ALA A 122 1.74 13.68 11.16
C ALA A 122 1.24 12.22 11.21
N VAL A 123 0.25 11.87 10.38
CA VAL A 123 -0.26 10.50 10.27
C VAL A 123 0.86 9.54 9.86
N ARG A 124 1.71 9.91 8.89
CA ARG A 124 2.82 9.05 8.46
C ARG A 124 3.82 8.81 9.60
N ILE A 125 4.24 9.85 10.29
CA ILE A 125 5.18 9.75 11.42
C ILE A 125 4.57 8.90 12.53
N GLN A 126 3.32 9.19 12.92
CA GLN A 126 2.62 8.46 13.97
C GLN A 126 2.43 6.98 13.62
N THR A 127 2.03 6.67 12.39
CA THR A 127 1.85 5.28 11.95
C THR A 127 3.17 4.52 11.90
N CYS A 128 4.26 5.14 11.44
CA CYS A 128 5.61 4.57 11.51
C CYS A 128 6.02 4.28 12.96
N TRP A 129 5.82 5.24 13.87
CA TRP A 129 6.14 5.07 15.28
C TRP A 129 5.31 3.96 15.95
N ARG A 130 3.99 3.97 15.75
CA ARG A 130 3.09 2.93 16.28
C ARG A 130 3.50 1.53 15.80
N ARG A 131 3.84 1.40 14.51
CA ARG A 131 4.34 0.14 13.94
C ARG A 131 5.64 -0.31 14.58
N TYR A 132 6.61 0.60 14.72
CA TYR A 132 7.88 0.31 15.36
C TYR A 132 7.67 -0.16 16.80
N SER A 133 6.91 0.58 17.60
CA SER A 133 6.62 0.25 19.00
C SER A 133 5.92 -1.10 19.13
N ALA A 134 4.90 -1.38 18.30
CA ALA A 134 4.21 -2.67 18.31
C ALA A 134 5.14 -3.83 17.95
N ARG A 135 6.00 -3.67 16.93
CA ARG A 135 6.99 -4.69 16.53
C ARG A 135 7.99 -4.94 17.65
N THR A 136 8.50 -3.88 18.29
CA THR A 136 9.46 -3.99 19.39
C THR A 136 8.84 -4.72 20.58
N ALA A 137 7.62 -4.35 20.98
CA ALA A 137 6.89 -5.04 22.05
C ALA A 137 6.66 -6.52 21.73
N TYR A 138 6.25 -6.84 20.50
CA TYR A 138 6.09 -8.22 20.05
C TYR A 138 7.40 -9.03 20.17
N LEU A 139 8.52 -8.49 19.70
CA LEU A 139 9.82 -9.16 19.78
C LEU A 139 10.27 -9.38 21.23
N LEU A 140 10.04 -8.40 22.12
CA LEU A 140 10.33 -8.54 23.54
C LEU A 140 9.49 -9.64 24.20
N GLN A 141 8.21 -9.76 23.85
CA GLN A 141 7.34 -10.83 24.35
C GLN A 141 7.72 -12.21 23.81
N LEU A 142 8.32 -12.28 22.62
CA LEU A 142 8.67 -13.54 21.99
C LEU A 142 9.91 -14.18 22.63
N ARG A 143 10.87 -13.36 23.10
CA ARG A 143 12.12 -13.82 23.76
C ARG A 143 11.88 -14.80 24.93
N PRO A 144 11.06 -14.49 25.95
CA PRO A 144 10.83 -15.43 27.05
C PRO A 144 10.06 -16.68 26.61
N LYS A 145 9.19 -16.58 25.60
CA LYS A 145 8.47 -17.76 25.06
C LYS A 145 9.44 -18.76 24.43
N TRP A 146 10.38 -18.29 23.62
CA TRP A 146 11.44 -19.15 23.06
C TRP A 146 12.31 -19.76 24.15
N ALA A 147 12.73 -18.96 25.14
CA ALA A 147 13.53 -19.46 26.26
C ALA A 147 12.79 -20.56 27.04
N ALA A 148 11.51 -20.32 27.38
CA ALA A 148 10.66 -21.30 28.06
C ALA A 148 10.52 -22.59 27.25
N GLN A 149 10.33 -22.49 25.92
CA GLN A 149 10.24 -23.65 25.05
C GLN A 149 11.55 -24.47 25.04
N VAL A 150 12.71 -23.80 24.95
CA VAL A 150 14.02 -24.46 25.00
C VAL A 150 14.23 -25.18 26.35
N ILE A 151 13.89 -24.53 27.46
CA ILE A 151 13.96 -25.12 28.80
C ILE A 151 13.01 -26.31 28.92
N ALA A 152 11.77 -26.19 28.45
CA ALA A 152 10.79 -27.28 28.52
C ALA A 152 11.26 -28.52 27.74
N MET A 153 11.81 -28.34 26.53
CA MET A 153 12.36 -29.44 25.73
C MET A 153 13.56 -30.11 26.40
N SER A 154 14.47 -29.34 27.00
CA SER A 154 15.64 -29.90 27.69
C SER A 154 15.21 -30.71 28.92
N LEU A 155 14.29 -30.18 29.73
CA LEU A 155 13.74 -30.88 30.90
C LEU A 155 13.02 -32.17 30.49
N LEU A 156 12.21 -32.14 29.44
CA LEU A 156 11.53 -33.33 28.92
C LEU A 156 12.54 -34.40 28.48
N LYS A 157 13.60 -34.00 27.77
CA LYS A 157 14.68 -34.91 27.34
C LYS A 157 15.39 -35.52 28.55
N HIS A 158 15.73 -34.69 29.54
CA HIS A 158 16.38 -35.16 30.78
C HIS A 158 15.49 -36.15 31.54
N ALA A 159 14.20 -35.88 31.67
CA ALA A 159 13.25 -36.80 32.30
C ALA A 159 13.19 -38.14 31.55
N LYS A 160 13.02 -38.12 30.22
CA LYS A 160 13.01 -39.34 29.39
C LYS A 160 14.29 -40.16 29.55
N LEU A 161 15.47 -39.53 29.46
CA LEU A 161 16.75 -40.22 29.65
C LEU A 161 16.89 -40.82 31.04
N ARG A 162 16.44 -40.11 32.09
CA ARG A 162 16.44 -40.62 33.46
C ARG A 162 15.57 -41.87 33.60
N HIS A 163 14.37 -41.86 33.02
CA HIS A 163 13.48 -43.03 33.01
C HIS A 163 14.10 -44.22 32.27
N LEU A 164 14.68 -43.98 31.09
CA LEU A 164 15.34 -45.03 30.31
C LEU A 164 16.53 -45.64 31.07
N ARG A 165 17.38 -44.82 31.71
CA ARG A 165 18.50 -45.31 32.53
C ARG A 165 18.04 -46.20 33.67
N LYS A 166 16.99 -45.80 34.39
CA LYS A 166 16.41 -46.62 35.48
C LYS A 166 15.86 -47.94 34.95
N SER A 167 15.15 -47.91 33.82
CA SER A 167 14.61 -49.12 33.18
C SER A 167 15.73 -50.09 32.79
N LEU A 168 16.78 -49.59 32.13
CA LEU A 168 17.94 -50.40 31.74
C LEU A 168 18.68 -50.98 32.95
N GLN A 169 18.86 -50.20 34.02
CA GLN A 169 19.46 -50.69 35.27
C GLN A 169 18.62 -51.83 35.88
N ALA A 170 17.30 -51.66 35.95
CA ALA A 170 16.41 -52.70 36.45
C ALA A 170 16.47 -53.97 35.58
N SER A 171 16.41 -53.84 34.25
CA SER A 171 16.58 -54.97 33.33
C SER A 171 17.92 -55.67 33.51
N ARG A 172 19.02 -54.90 33.71
CA ARG A 172 20.35 -55.46 33.94
C ARG A 172 20.42 -56.25 35.24
N LEU A 173 19.85 -55.73 36.32
CA LEU A 173 19.79 -56.43 37.60
C LEU A 173 18.98 -57.73 37.48
N CYS A 174 17.80 -57.70 36.85
CA CYS A 174 17.01 -58.90 36.60
C CYS A 174 17.77 -59.94 35.75
N GLN A 175 18.53 -59.50 34.74
CA GLN A 175 19.37 -60.40 33.94
C GLN A 175 20.44 -61.07 34.80
N LEU A 176 21.17 -60.30 35.63
CA LEU A 176 22.21 -60.83 36.50
C LEU A 176 21.64 -61.83 37.51
N GLU A 177 20.49 -61.53 38.11
CA GLU A 177 19.80 -62.44 39.02
C GLU A 177 19.41 -63.74 38.32
N ASN A 178 18.85 -63.65 37.11
CA ASN A 178 18.52 -64.82 36.30
C ASN A 178 19.76 -65.66 35.94
N TYR A 179 20.91 -65.05 35.70
CA TYR A 179 22.16 -65.78 35.47
C TYR A 179 22.66 -66.47 36.74
N ARG A 180 22.55 -65.81 37.90
CA ARG A 180 22.92 -66.39 39.19
C ARG A 180 22.08 -67.62 39.51
N ILE A 181 20.75 -67.51 39.41
CA ILE A 181 19.81 -68.63 39.65
C ILE A 181 20.10 -69.82 38.72
N ARG A 182 20.55 -69.57 37.49
CA ARG A 182 20.89 -70.64 36.52
C ARG A 182 22.25 -71.28 36.72
N ALA A 183 23.13 -70.67 37.52
CA ALA A 183 24.47 -71.17 37.80
C ALA A 183 24.54 -71.98 39.12
N GLU A 184 23.49 -71.91 39.94
CA GLU A 184 23.22 -72.80 41.09
C GLU A 184 22.48 -74.06 40.62
#